data_AF-A0A936LXM2-F1
#
_entry.id   AF-A0A936LXM2-F1
#
_cell.length_a   1.000
_cell.length_b   1.000
_cell.length_c   1.000
_cell.angle_alpha   90.00
_cell.angle_beta   90.00
_cell.angle_gamma   90.00
#
_symmetry.space_group_name_H-M   'P 1'
#
loop_
_entity.id
_entity.type
_entity.pdbx_description
1 polymer ?
#
loop_
_entity_poly.entity_id
_entity_poly.type
_entity_poly.pdbx_seq_one_letter_code
_entity_poly.pdbx_strand_id
1 'polypeptide(L)'
;MTCPFLKETRVRTCHAAPLRKLIVDGPGAAAEGKCASAAHSDCPIYQEQAPPSHASAGCPFLEEKLVQFCGAASLPHYIPYNESELTRCGSDAYRFCETYLSMARPRGTREVSVEGIRVPEGLYYAPNHMWLDAGESGLCHAGFDDLLAQVLGAIDEVHFSTARGVQRPSVVLTASGAEWPLVFPKRMLVERTNVYLRNGASRAIADPYGAGWLFAGWPAPGESLADLTSGLLEGRQAQAWMSAEVARLNGVIHRLSSRRAGEVAVLNDGGRFAKGVARELHRDEAIEIFHEFFAPHLDWVRETR
;
A
#
# COMPACT_ATOMS: atom_id res chain seq x y z
N MET A 1 -2.06 5.52 13.86
CA MET A 1 -3.56 5.53 13.75
C MET A 1 -4.12 4.14 13.42
N THR A 2 -5.38 3.81 13.77
CA THR A 2 -6.05 2.52 13.44
C THR A 2 -7.05 2.67 12.28
N CYS A 3 -7.44 1.54 11.68
CA CYS A 3 -8.40 1.47 10.58
C CYS A 3 -9.80 1.91 11.03
N PRO A 4 -10.49 2.83 10.32
CA PRO A 4 -11.85 3.25 10.65
C PRO A 4 -12.90 2.12 10.64
N PHE A 5 -12.62 1.05 9.89
CA PHE A 5 -13.47 -0.13 9.82
C PHE A 5 -13.14 -1.20 10.87
N LEU A 6 -12.12 -1.00 11.70
CA LEU A 6 -11.84 -1.90 12.82
C LEU A 6 -12.95 -1.73 13.87
N LYS A 7 -13.68 -2.80 14.14
CA LYS A 7 -14.77 -2.86 15.11
C LYS A 7 -14.45 -3.91 16.16
N GLU A 8 -15.10 -3.77 17.31
CA GLU A 8 -14.91 -4.66 18.46
C GLU A 8 -16.23 -5.35 18.77
N THR A 9 -16.13 -6.59 19.23
CA THR A 9 -17.28 -7.33 19.75
C THR A 9 -16.81 -8.34 20.79
N ARG A 10 -17.77 -8.89 21.53
CA ARG A 10 -17.54 -10.00 22.44
C ARG A 10 -17.85 -11.30 21.73
N VAL A 11 -17.01 -12.29 22.01
CA VAL A 11 -17.27 -13.68 21.63
C VAL A 11 -17.24 -14.55 22.86
N ARG A 12 -18.14 -15.51 22.90
CA ARG A 12 -18.22 -16.53 23.93
C ARG A 12 -17.63 -17.83 23.40
N THR A 13 -16.84 -18.49 24.23
CA THR A 13 -16.20 -19.77 23.91
C THR A 13 -16.34 -20.74 25.07
N CYS A 14 -16.23 -22.04 24.78
CA CYS A 14 -16.15 -23.06 25.81
C CYS A 14 -14.69 -23.53 25.88
N HIS A 15 -14.01 -23.33 27.01
CA HIS A 15 -12.62 -23.76 27.14
C HIS A 15 -12.47 -25.27 27.38
N ALA A 16 -13.55 -25.95 27.80
CA ALA A 16 -13.64 -27.39 27.97
C ALA A 16 -13.97 -28.14 26.66
N ALA A 17 -14.42 -27.43 25.61
CA ALA A 17 -14.76 -28.05 24.34
C ALA A 17 -13.49 -28.41 23.54
N PRO A 18 -13.46 -29.58 22.87
CA PRO A 18 -12.30 -30.02 22.11
C PRO A 18 -11.99 -29.12 20.90
N LEU A 19 -13.01 -28.43 20.38
CA LEU A 19 -12.86 -27.41 19.35
C LEU A 19 -13.39 -26.08 19.88
N ARG A 20 -12.52 -25.07 19.93
CA ARG A 20 -12.89 -23.70 20.32
C ARG A 20 -13.70 -23.05 19.19
N LYS A 21 -15.01 -23.03 19.36
CA LYS A 21 -15.92 -22.26 18.51
C LYS A 21 -16.12 -20.86 19.10
N LEU A 22 -15.97 -19.84 18.27
CA LEU A 22 -16.30 -18.47 18.62
C LEU A 22 -17.80 -18.25 18.39
N ILE A 23 -18.54 -18.01 19.46
CA ILE A 23 -19.97 -17.65 19.41
C ILE A 23 -20.05 -16.14 19.49
N VAL A 24 -20.43 -15.49 18.39
CA VAL A 24 -20.53 -14.04 18.31
C VAL A 24 -21.87 -13.59 18.86
N ASP A 25 -21.85 -12.56 19.70
CA ASP A 25 -23.09 -11.94 20.17
C ASP A 25 -23.67 -11.07 19.03
N GLY A 26 -24.82 -11.49 18.51
CA GLY A 26 -25.55 -10.74 17.48
C GLY A 26 -26.30 -9.53 18.06
N PRO A 27 -26.73 -8.57 17.22
CA PRO A 27 -27.64 -7.50 17.65
C PRO A 27 -28.93 -8.11 18.22
N GLY A 28 -29.23 -7.83 19.49
CA GLY A 28 -30.38 -8.42 20.18
C GLY A 28 -30.14 -9.81 20.76
N ALA A 29 -28.93 -10.37 20.67
CA ALA A 29 -28.54 -11.53 21.45
C ALA A 29 -28.39 -11.10 22.91
N ALA A 30 -29.48 -11.21 23.67
CA ALA A 30 -29.41 -11.16 25.13
C ALA A 30 -28.39 -12.22 25.63
N ALA A 31 -28.06 -12.16 26.91
CA ALA A 31 -27.31 -13.20 27.63
C ALA A 31 -28.07 -14.56 27.70
N GLU A 32 -28.83 -14.89 26.66
CA GLU A 32 -29.66 -16.06 26.52
C GLU A 32 -28.87 -17.10 25.72
N GLY A 33 -28.41 -18.10 26.45
CA GLY A 33 -27.73 -19.25 25.90
C GLY A 33 -27.66 -20.32 26.98
N LYS A 34 -27.65 -21.58 26.57
CA LYS A 34 -27.57 -22.72 27.49
C LYS A 34 -26.42 -22.56 28.50
N CYS A 35 -25.26 -22.10 28.04
CA CYS A 35 -24.08 -21.87 28.88
C CYS A 35 -24.21 -20.67 29.84
N ALA A 36 -25.09 -19.70 29.58
CA ALA A 36 -25.24 -18.49 30.40
C ALA A 36 -26.37 -18.60 31.43
N SER A 37 -27.07 -19.75 31.48
CA SER A 37 -28.20 -20.01 32.39
C SER A 37 -27.98 -21.30 33.17
N ALA A 38 -28.90 -21.63 34.09
CA ALA A 38 -28.91 -22.90 34.81
C ALA A 38 -28.99 -24.13 33.88
N ALA A 39 -29.50 -23.97 32.65
CA ALA A 39 -29.59 -25.05 31.66
C ALA A 39 -28.22 -25.61 31.21
N HIS A 40 -27.10 -25.01 31.63
CA HIS A 40 -25.77 -25.55 31.36
C HIS A 40 -25.53 -26.93 31.99
N SER A 41 -26.25 -27.28 33.06
CA SER A 41 -26.18 -28.60 33.71
C SER A 41 -26.52 -29.75 32.77
N ASP A 42 -27.30 -29.48 31.72
CA ASP A 42 -27.72 -30.47 30.73
C ASP A 42 -26.71 -30.59 29.57
N CYS A 43 -25.56 -29.91 29.65
CA CYS A 43 -24.52 -29.98 28.62
C CYS A 43 -23.63 -31.22 28.85
N PRO A 44 -23.44 -32.10 27.84
CA PRO A 44 -22.60 -33.28 27.99
C PRO A 44 -21.15 -32.95 28.39
N ILE A 45 -20.56 -31.91 27.80
CA ILE A 45 -19.20 -31.44 28.11
C ILE A 45 -19.10 -31.02 29.58
N TYR A 46 -20.15 -30.38 30.12
CA TYR A 46 -20.19 -29.99 31.52
C TYR A 46 -20.27 -31.22 32.42
N GLN A 47 -21.16 -32.17 32.13
CA GLN A 47 -21.34 -33.38 32.93
C GLN A 47 -20.09 -34.27 32.98
N GLU A 48 -19.34 -34.33 31.89
CA GLU A 48 -18.11 -35.12 31.80
C GLU A 48 -16.93 -34.49 32.55
N GLN A 49 -16.86 -33.16 32.62
CA GLN A 49 -15.67 -32.45 33.09
C GLN A 49 -15.87 -31.64 34.38
N ALA A 50 -17.11 -31.43 34.84
CA ALA A 50 -17.40 -30.58 36.00
C ALA A 50 -16.90 -31.22 37.31
N PRO A 51 -16.20 -30.44 38.17
CA PRO A 51 -15.87 -30.90 39.51
C PRO A 51 -17.14 -31.03 40.39
N PRO A 52 -17.13 -31.90 41.40
CA PRO A 52 -18.27 -32.06 42.30
C PRO A 52 -18.56 -30.76 43.06
N SER A 53 -19.75 -30.20 42.81
CA SER A 53 -20.34 -29.00 43.40
C SER A 53 -19.69 -27.65 43.05
N HIS A 54 -20.26 -26.98 42.05
CA HIS A 54 -20.18 -25.53 41.92
C HIS A 54 -21.58 -25.01 41.55
N ALA A 55 -22.27 -24.39 42.51
CA ALA A 55 -23.55 -23.73 42.25
C ALA A 55 -23.27 -22.35 41.63
N SER A 56 -23.18 -22.27 40.31
CA SER A 56 -23.03 -21.01 39.57
C SER A 56 -24.27 -20.73 38.72
N ALA A 57 -24.60 -19.44 38.57
CA ALA A 57 -25.73 -19.01 37.75
C ALA A 57 -25.55 -19.31 36.24
N GLY A 58 -24.31 -19.61 35.81
CA GLY A 58 -23.96 -20.02 34.45
C GLY A 58 -22.78 -21.01 34.44
N CYS A 59 -22.46 -21.55 33.27
CA CYS A 59 -21.42 -22.56 33.08
C CYS A 59 -20.04 -22.02 33.44
N PRO A 60 -19.26 -22.69 34.32
CA PRO A 60 -17.90 -22.27 34.65
C PRO A 60 -16.93 -22.42 33.46
N PHE A 61 -17.30 -23.22 32.45
CA PHE A 61 -16.49 -23.39 31.24
C PHE A 61 -16.72 -22.31 30.18
N LEU A 62 -17.68 -21.42 30.40
CA LEU A 62 -17.97 -20.31 29.50
C LEU A 62 -16.94 -19.20 29.72
N GLU A 63 -16.21 -18.86 28.66
CA GLU A 63 -15.23 -17.78 28.66
C GLU A 63 -15.69 -16.72 27.64
N GLU A 64 -15.74 -15.47 28.07
CA GLU A 64 -16.00 -14.31 27.21
C GLU A 64 -14.68 -13.63 26.86
N LYS A 65 -14.49 -13.31 25.58
CA LYS A 65 -13.30 -12.61 25.08
C LYS A 65 -13.70 -11.41 24.25
N LEU A 66 -12.95 -10.32 24.41
CA LEU A 66 -13.01 -9.18 23.50
C LEU A 66 -12.19 -9.50 22.24
N VAL A 67 -12.83 -9.38 21.09
CA VAL A 67 -12.20 -9.57 19.78
C VAL A 67 -12.46 -8.35 18.91
N GLN A 68 -11.63 -8.20 17.90
CA GLN A 68 -11.79 -7.21 16.86
C GLN A 68 -11.98 -7.86 15.50
N PHE A 69 -12.61 -7.14 14.58
CA PHE A 69 -12.84 -7.58 13.22
C PHE A 69 -12.97 -6.39 12.26
N CYS A 70 -12.82 -6.66 10.97
CA CYS A 70 -13.08 -5.65 9.94
C CYS A 70 -14.59 -5.59 9.65
N GLY A 71 -15.24 -4.48 10.01
CA GLY A 71 -16.67 -4.25 9.74
C GLY A 71 -17.01 -4.01 8.26
N ALA A 72 -16.01 -3.82 7.41
CA ALA A 72 -16.18 -3.67 5.97
C ALA A 72 -15.89 -4.97 5.18
N ALA A 73 -15.34 -6.00 5.84
CA ALA A 73 -15.09 -7.29 5.19
C ALA A 73 -16.38 -8.10 5.10
N SER A 74 -16.59 -8.76 3.95
CA SER A 74 -17.77 -9.61 3.74
C SER A 74 -17.83 -10.82 4.67
N LEU A 75 -16.66 -11.33 5.09
CA LEU A 75 -16.53 -12.40 6.07
C LEU A 75 -15.64 -11.89 7.22
N PRO A 76 -16.19 -11.73 8.44
CA PRO A 76 -15.43 -11.22 9.56
C PRO A 76 -14.43 -12.28 10.04
N HIS A 77 -13.16 -11.89 10.06
CA HIS A 77 -12.11 -12.62 10.77
C HIS A 77 -11.93 -11.99 12.14
N TYR A 78 -12.22 -12.74 13.20
CA TYR A 78 -12.12 -12.28 14.58
C TYR A 78 -10.71 -12.50 15.12
N ILE A 79 -10.12 -11.43 15.64
CA ILE A 79 -8.74 -11.40 16.15
C ILE A 79 -8.80 -10.99 17.62
N PRO A 80 -8.07 -11.67 18.53
CA PRO A 80 -7.98 -11.25 19.93
C PRO A 80 -7.58 -9.77 20.05
N TYR A 81 -8.21 -9.04 20.98
CA TYR A 81 -7.97 -7.59 21.12
C TYR A 81 -6.49 -7.23 21.37
N ASN A 82 -5.79 -8.04 22.15
CA ASN A 82 -4.37 -7.87 22.45
C ASN A 82 -3.42 -8.12 21.26
N GLU A 83 -3.91 -8.70 20.17
CA GLU A 83 -3.14 -8.95 18.95
C GLU A 83 -3.42 -7.90 17.86
N SER A 84 -4.27 -6.92 18.15
CA SER A 84 -4.73 -5.91 17.20
C SER A 84 -3.61 -5.08 16.58
N GLU A 85 -2.63 -4.68 17.38
CA GLU A 85 -1.44 -3.92 16.98
C GLU A 85 -0.55 -4.71 16.00
N LEU A 86 -0.66 -6.04 15.99
CA LEU A 86 0.06 -6.92 15.05
C LEU A 86 -0.66 -7.02 13.69
N THR A 87 -1.87 -6.49 13.58
CA THR A 87 -2.67 -6.53 12.35
C THR A 87 -2.47 -5.24 11.56
N ARG A 88 -2.64 -5.33 10.23
CA ARG A 88 -2.68 -4.15 9.36
C ARG A 88 -3.74 -3.13 9.79
N CYS A 89 -4.85 -3.58 10.37
CA CYS A 89 -5.92 -2.70 10.79
C CYS A 89 -5.60 -1.95 12.10
N GLY A 90 -4.68 -2.47 12.92
CA GLY A 90 -4.23 -1.81 14.15
C GLY A 90 -3.16 -0.74 13.93
N SER A 91 -2.58 -0.63 12.74
CA SER A 91 -1.58 0.38 12.39
C SER A 91 -1.98 1.16 11.15
N ASP A 92 -1.22 2.22 10.83
CA ASP A 92 -1.45 3.08 9.67
C ASP A 92 -1.31 2.35 8.31
N ALA A 93 -0.81 1.11 8.33
CA ALA A 93 -0.75 0.21 7.19
C ALA A 93 -2.13 -0.09 6.56
N TYR A 94 -3.24 0.16 7.28
CA TYR A 94 -4.59 0.02 6.72
C TYR A 94 -4.83 0.90 5.50
N ARG A 95 -4.08 2.00 5.34
CA ARG A 95 -4.15 2.90 4.17
C ARG A 95 -3.86 2.18 2.85
N PHE A 96 -3.18 1.04 2.89
CA PHE A 96 -2.86 0.17 1.75
C PHE A 96 -3.71 -1.11 1.70
N CYS A 97 -4.75 -1.21 2.53
CA CYS A 97 -5.71 -2.33 2.50
C CYS A 97 -6.73 -2.15 1.37
N GLU A 98 -6.92 -3.18 0.55
CA GLU A 98 -7.87 -3.15 -0.59
C GLU A 98 -9.32 -2.95 -0.14
N THR A 99 -9.76 -3.60 0.94
CA THR A 99 -11.08 -3.38 1.53
C THR A 99 -11.25 -1.93 2.00
N TYR A 100 -10.22 -1.35 2.62
CA TYR A 100 -10.28 0.04 3.05
C TYR A 100 -10.34 1.01 1.85
N LEU A 101 -9.45 0.84 0.89
CA LEU A 101 -9.36 1.68 -0.31
C LEU A 101 -10.66 1.65 -1.13
N SER A 102 -11.26 0.47 -1.29
CA SER A 102 -12.52 0.30 -2.03
C SER A 102 -13.72 0.94 -1.32
N MET A 103 -13.79 0.86 0.01
CA MET A 103 -14.95 1.31 0.80
C MET A 103 -14.87 2.78 1.23
N ALA A 104 -13.71 3.25 1.69
CA ALA A 104 -13.56 4.57 2.31
C ALA A 104 -13.26 5.71 1.33
N ARG A 105 -12.70 5.40 0.14
CA ARG A 105 -12.25 6.39 -0.87
C ARG A 105 -11.51 7.60 -0.24
N PRO A 106 -10.45 7.37 0.55
CA PRO A 106 -9.90 8.36 1.48
C PRO A 106 -9.18 9.57 0.85
N ARG A 107 -9.05 9.64 -0.48
CA ARG A 107 -8.12 10.54 -1.17
C ARG A 107 -8.64 11.97 -1.41
N GLY A 108 -9.72 12.36 -0.73
CA GLY A 108 -10.38 13.64 -0.97
C GLY A 108 -9.74 14.87 -0.32
N THR A 109 -8.73 14.75 0.56
CA THR A 109 -8.46 15.86 1.51
C THR A 109 -7.03 16.41 1.61
N ARG A 110 -5.99 15.79 1.01
CA ARG A 110 -4.59 16.27 1.13
C ARG A 110 -3.69 16.04 -0.10
N GLU A 111 -4.27 15.87 -1.28
CA GLU A 111 -3.51 15.66 -2.51
C GLU A 111 -3.26 17.01 -3.20
N VAL A 112 -1.99 17.43 -3.30
CA VAL A 112 -1.61 18.62 -4.07
C VAL A 112 -1.37 18.19 -5.51
N SER A 113 -1.94 18.94 -6.45
CA SER A 113 -1.71 18.73 -7.88
C SER A 113 -0.76 19.79 -8.41
N VAL A 114 0.39 19.38 -8.94
CA VAL A 114 1.38 20.24 -9.59
C VAL A 114 1.31 20.00 -11.09
N GLU A 115 0.84 21.00 -11.86
CA GLU A 115 0.68 20.87 -13.32
C GLU A 115 -0.15 19.63 -13.75
N GLY A 116 -1.09 19.21 -12.90
CA GLY A 116 -1.93 18.03 -13.08
C GLY A 116 -1.24 16.68 -12.81
N ILE A 117 -0.10 16.70 -12.12
CA ILE A 117 0.55 15.55 -11.47
C ILE A 117 0.20 15.55 -10.00
N ARG A 118 -0.28 14.42 -9.48
CA ARG A 118 -0.57 14.25 -8.07
C ARG A 118 0.74 14.11 -7.28
N VAL A 119 0.90 14.91 -6.23
CA VAL A 119 2.05 14.89 -5.32
C VAL A 119 1.55 14.94 -3.86
N PRO A 120 1.19 13.79 -3.27
CA PRO A 120 0.87 13.71 -1.85
C PRO A 120 1.98 14.28 -0.95
N GLU A 121 1.63 15.13 0.01
CA GLU A 121 2.59 15.84 0.88
C GLU A 121 3.29 14.92 1.89
N GLY A 122 2.66 13.82 2.29
CA GLY A 122 3.16 12.91 3.32
C GLY A 122 4.09 11.81 2.81
N LEU A 123 4.61 11.94 1.58
CA LEU A 123 5.50 10.98 0.95
C LEU A 123 6.88 11.58 0.71
N TYR A 124 7.87 10.69 0.68
CA TYR A 124 9.23 10.96 0.24
C TYR A 124 9.37 10.57 -1.24
N TYR A 125 10.11 11.35 -2.02
CA TYR A 125 10.33 11.13 -3.45
C TYR A 125 11.81 11.06 -3.77
N ALA A 126 12.18 10.09 -4.59
CA ALA A 126 13.49 9.97 -5.18
C ALA A 126 13.52 10.63 -6.57
N PRO A 127 14.66 11.19 -7.01
CA PRO A 127 14.84 11.78 -8.34
C PRO A 127 14.54 10.84 -9.52
N ASN A 128 14.52 9.53 -9.32
CA ASN A 128 14.14 8.56 -10.35
C ASN A 128 12.63 8.23 -10.33
N HIS A 129 11.81 9.12 -9.76
CA HIS A 129 10.35 9.00 -9.70
C HIS A 129 9.82 7.79 -8.92
N MET A 130 10.63 7.26 -8.02
CA MET A 130 10.18 6.34 -6.97
C MET A 130 9.74 7.15 -5.74
N TRP A 131 8.74 6.65 -5.00
CA TRP A 131 8.29 7.24 -3.74
C TRP A 131 8.37 6.24 -2.59
N LEU A 132 8.40 6.78 -1.36
CA LEU A 132 8.37 6.05 -0.10
C LEU A 132 7.35 6.69 0.86
N ASP A 133 6.41 5.90 1.35
CA ASP A 133 5.55 6.22 2.50
C ASP A 133 6.21 5.64 3.74
N ALA A 134 6.71 6.52 4.60
CA ALA A 134 7.32 6.18 5.87
C ALA A 134 6.26 6.21 6.97
N GLY A 135 5.55 5.09 7.14
CA GLY A 135 4.45 5.01 8.10
C GLY A 135 4.88 5.21 9.56
N GLU A 136 3.95 5.70 10.40
CA GLU A 136 4.20 5.94 11.84
C GLU A 136 4.63 4.66 12.57
N SER A 137 4.14 3.51 12.12
CA SER A 137 4.49 2.20 12.67
C SER A 137 5.90 1.72 12.30
N GLY A 138 6.61 2.45 11.42
CA GLY A 138 7.90 2.06 10.84
C GLY A 138 7.77 1.19 9.58
N LEU A 139 6.59 0.64 9.31
CA LEU A 139 6.33 -0.09 8.07
C LEU A 139 6.28 0.90 6.91
N CYS A 140 7.21 0.73 5.98
CA CYS A 140 7.33 1.55 4.80
C CYS A 140 6.67 0.89 3.58
N HIS A 141 6.08 1.69 2.70
CA HIS A 141 5.65 1.28 1.36
C HIS A 141 6.39 2.09 0.30
N ALA A 142 6.73 1.48 -0.83
CA ALA A 142 7.39 2.16 -1.94
C ALA A 142 6.72 1.82 -3.28
N GLY A 143 6.77 2.75 -4.22
CA GLY A 143 6.20 2.60 -5.57
C GLY A 143 6.79 3.62 -6.54
N PHE A 144 6.19 3.75 -7.72
CA PHE A 144 6.50 4.85 -8.65
C PHE A 144 5.41 5.91 -8.63
N ASP A 145 5.77 7.13 -8.99
CA ASP A 145 4.92 8.31 -8.84
C ASP A 145 3.93 8.52 -10.00
N ASP A 146 3.08 9.54 -9.86
CA ASP A 146 2.06 9.86 -10.85
C ASP A 146 2.65 10.43 -12.17
N LEU A 147 3.88 10.95 -12.18
CA LEU A 147 4.54 11.37 -13.42
C LEU A 147 4.88 10.15 -14.26
N LEU A 148 5.56 9.16 -13.67
CA LEU A 148 5.88 7.93 -14.38
C LEU A 148 4.61 7.18 -14.80
N ALA A 149 3.59 7.14 -13.93
CA ALA A 149 2.28 6.56 -14.27
C ALA A 149 1.65 7.22 -15.50
N GLN A 150 1.67 8.56 -15.55
CA GLN A 150 1.09 9.30 -16.67
C GLN A 150 1.94 9.22 -17.95
N VAL A 151 3.28 9.07 -17.86
CA VAL A 151 4.13 8.85 -19.03
C VAL A 151 3.89 7.47 -19.64
N LEU A 152 3.88 6.42 -18.81
CA LEU A 152 3.62 5.04 -19.24
C LEU A 152 2.21 4.90 -19.81
N GLY A 153 1.19 5.40 -19.08
CA GLY A 153 -0.23 5.32 -19.43
C GLY A 153 -0.84 3.91 -19.39
N ALA A 154 -0.04 2.87 -19.63
CA ALA A 154 -0.40 1.46 -19.47
C ALA A 154 0.85 0.64 -19.14
N ILE A 155 0.67 -0.43 -18.39
CA ILE A 155 1.70 -1.44 -18.11
C ILE A 155 1.09 -2.78 -18.49
N ASP A 156 1.84 -3.54 -19.27
CA ASP A 156 1.47 -4.88 -19.72
C ASP A 156 1.76 -5.90 -18.61
N GLU A 157 2.97 -5.86 -18.03
CA GLU A 157 3.41 -6.80 -17.00
C GLU A 157 4.27 -6.14 -15.92
N VAL A 158 4.24 -6.73 -14.71
CA VAL A 158 5.07 -6.32 -13.58
C VAL A 158 5.86 -7.53 -13.07
N HIS A 159 7.19 -7.48 -13.22
CA HIS A 159 8.11 -8.52 -12.77
C HIS A 159 8.95 -8.04 -11.58
N PHE A 160 8.68 -8.59 -10.40
CA PHE A 160 9.45 -8.28 -9.19
C PHE A 160 10.78 -9.03 -9.16
N SER A 161 11.88 -8.31 -9.35
CA SER A 161 13.24 -8.85 -9.22
C SER A 161 13.63 -9.03 -7.75
N THR A 162 13.15 -8.13 -6.88
CA THR A 162 13.28 -8.26 -5.42
C THR A 162 12.01 -8.83 -4.82
N ALA A 163 12.10 -9.99 -4.14
CA ALA A 163 10.98 -10.57 -3.40
C ALA A 163 11.01 -10.27 -1.90
N ARG A 164 12.18 -10.48 -1.26
CA ARG A 164 12.43 -10.28 0.18
C ARG A 164 13.91 -9.96 0.45
N GLY A 165 14.23 -9.53 1.67
CA GLY A 165 15.60 -9.37 2.17
C GLY A 165 16.12 -7.93 2.10
N VAL A 166 17.34 -7.72 2.60
CA VAL A 166 17.95 -6.39 2.73
C VAL A 166 18.69 -5.99 1.45
N GLN A 167 18.07 -5.16 0.62
CA GLN A 167 18.60 -4.75 -0.68
C GLN A 167 17.95 -3.45 -1.17
N ARG A 168 18.36 -2.97 -2.34
CA ARG A 168 17.62 -1.93 -3.07
C ARG A 168 16.45 -2.61 -3.81
N PRO A 169 15.19 -2.32 -3.46
CA PRO A 169 14.03 -2.93 -4.10
C PRO A 169 14.03 -2.68 -5.61
N SER A 170 13.84 -3.73 -6.41
CA SER A 170 13.89 -3.65 -7.86
C SER A 170 12.74 -4.40 -8.54
N VAL A 171 12.19 -3.79 -9.59
CA VAL A 171 11.09 -4.31 -10.41
C VAL A 171 11.37 -3.98 -11.87
N VAL A 172 10.88 -4.82 -12.78
CA VAL A 172 10.86 -4.54 -14.22
C VAL A 172 9.41 -4.38 -14.64
N LEU A 173 9.10 -3.26 -15.29
CA LEU A 173 7.80 -3.01 -15.88
C LEU A 173 7.88 -3.27 -17.39
N THR A 174 6.98 -4.07 -17.93
CA THR A 174 6.83 -4.20 -19.38
C THR A 174 5.76 -3.23 -19.84
N ALA A 175 6.10 -2.32 -20.74
CA ALA A 175 5.15 -1.38 -21.33
C ALA A 175 5.52 -1.08 -22.78
N SER A 176 4.54 -1.15 -23.69
CA SER A 176 4.72 -0.88 -25.12
C SER A 176 5.79 -1.76 -25.77
N GLY A 177 5.89 -3.03 -25.33
CA GLY A 177 6.87 -4.00 -25.84
C GLY A 177 8.32 -3.72 -25.44
N ALA A 178 8.55 -2.86 -24.45
CA ALA A 178 9.86 -2.60 -23.85
C ALA A 178 9.84 -2.88 -22.34
N GLU A 179 11.00 -3.23 -21.81
CA GLU A 179 11.22 -3.48 -20.39
C GLU A 179 11.90 -2.28 -19.72
N TRP A 180 11.33 -1.83 -18.61
CA TRP A 180 11.76 -0.66 -17.87
C TRP A 180 12.13 -1.06 -16.44
N PRO A 181 13.43 -1.25 -16.14
CA PRO A 181 13.87 -1.56 -14.80
C PRO A 181 13.78 -0.33 -13.90
N LEU A 182 13.08 -0.46 -12.78
CA LEU A 182 13.01 0.54 -11.72
C LEU A 182 13.66 0.00 -10.46
N VAL A 183 14.39 0.86 -9.76
CA VAL A 183 15.07 0.52 -8.52
C VAL A 183 14.82 1.64 -7.51
N PHE A 184 14.30 1.30 -6.34
CA PHE A 184 14.27 2.26 -5.25
C PHE A 184 15.72 2.47 -4.74
N PRO A 185 16.22 3.72 -4.69
CA PRO A 185 17.65 3.99 -4.56
C PRO A 185 18.24 3.66 -3.19
N LYS A 186 17.40 3.60 -2.14
CA LYS A 186 17.85 3.28 -0.78
C LYS A 186 17.70 1.79 -0.47
N ARG A 187 18.63 1.26 0.32
CA ARG A 187 18.54 -0.13 0.81
C ARG A 187 17.49 -0.20 1.90
N MET A 188 16.71 -1.27 1.91
CA MET A 188 15.73 -1.54 2.96
C MET A 188 15.52 -3.04 3.12
N LEU A 189 14.96 -3.47 4.26
CA LEU A 189 14.47 -4.83 4.44
C LEU A 189 13.13 -4.97 3.72
N VAL A 190 13.12 -5.58 2.54
CA VAL A 190 11.88 -5.90 1.83
C VAL A 190 11.24 -7.13 2.46
N GLU A 191 9.98 -7.00 2.88
CA GLU A 191 9.20 -8.12 3.40
C GLU A 191 8.12 -8.60 2.45
N ARG A 192 7.53 -7.69 1.67
CA ARG A 192 6.42 -8.00 0.78
C ARG A 192 6.53 -7.23 -0.54
N THR A 193 6.00 -7.85 -1.58
CA THR A 193 5.71 -7.24 -2.86
C THR A 193 4.21 -7.24 -3.09
N ASN A 194 3.71 -6.28 -3.86
CA ASN A 194 2.29 -6.24 -4.24
C ASN A 194 2.01 -7.23 -5.36
N VAL A 195 1.86 -8.50 -4.99
CA VAL A 195 1.63 -9.61 -5.92
C VAL A 195 0.36 -9.45 -6.77
N TYR A 196 -0.61 -8.63 -6.34
CA TYR A 196 -1.82 -8.35 -7.09
C TYR A 196 -1.55 -7.64 -8.43
N LEU A 197 -0.42 -6.93 -8.55
CA LEU A 197 -0.04 -6.24 -9.77
C LEU A 197 0.34 -7.19 -10.91
N ARG A 198 0.67 -8.46 -10.62
CA ARG A 198 0.95 -9.48 -11.66
C ARG A 198 -0.25 -9.77 -12.55
N ASN A 199 -1.47 -9.68 -11.99
CA ASN A 199 -2.72 -9.94 -12.71
C ASN A 199 -3.59 -8.66 -12.82
N GLY A 200 -3.00 -7.49 -12.54
CA GLY A 200 -3.74 -6.24 -12.35
C GLY A 200 -2.85 -5.01 -12.44
N ALA A 201 -1.91 -4.99 -13.38
CA ALA A 201 -0.91 -3.93 -13.52
C ALA A 201 -1.52 -2.52 -13.70
N SER A 202 -2.71 -2.44 -14.30
CA SER A 202 -3.46 -1.18 -14.45
C SER A 202 -3.75 -0.48 -13.12
N ARG A 203 -3.78 -1.20 -12.00
CA ARG A 203 -3.92 -0.62 -10.65
C ARG A 203 -2.76 0.33 -10.32
N ALA A 204 -1.54 0.02 -10.76
CA ALA A 204 -0.36 0.86 -10.54
C ALA A 204 -0.41 2.17 -11.34
N ILE A 205 -1.06 2.17 -12.50
CA ILE A 205 -1.30 3.38 -13.29
C ILE A 205 -2.47 4.21 -12.71
N ALA A 206 -3.57 3.55 -12.36
CA ALA A 206 -4.75 4.25 -11.84
C ALA A 206 -4.51 4.86 -10.45
N ASP A 207 -3.80 4.11 -9.59
CA ASP A 207 -3.62 4.44 -8.18
C ASP A 207 -2.16 4.22 -7.69
N PRO A 208 -1.18 4.96 -8.24
CA PRO A 208 0.25 4.76 -7.98
C PRO A 208 0.63 4.87 -6.51
N TYR A 209 -0.02 5.77 -5.74
CA TYR A 209 0.24 5.97 -4.31
C TYR A 209 -0.62 5.10 -3.39
N GLY A 210 -1.42 4.19 -3.94
CA GLY A 210 -2.44 3.43 -3.20
C GLY A 210 -2.38 1.97 -3.48
N ALA A 211 -3.40 1.44 -4.15
CA ALA A 211 -3.44 0.05 -4.58
C ALA A 211 -2.26 -0.34 -5.51
N GLY A 212 -1.57 0.66 -6.07
CA GLY A 212 -0.40 0.56 -6.93
C GLY A 212 0.97 0.48 -6.24
N TRP A 213 1.05 0.46 -4.90
CA TRP A 213 2.33 0.27 -4.21
C TRP A 213 3.07 -0.97 -4.71
N LEU A 214 4.40 -0.96 -4.76
CA LEU A 214 5.22 -2.06 -5.28
C LEU A 214 5.81 -2.92 -4.16
N PHE A 215 6.45 -2.27 -3.17
CA PHE A 215 7.18 -2.93 -2.09
C PHE A 215 6.70 -2.46 -0.72
N ALA A 216 6.78 -3.36 0.26
CA ALA A 216 6.57 -3.02 1.66
C ALA A 216 7.63 -3.69 2.52
N GLY A 217 8.08 -2.99 3.55
CA GLY A 217 9.17 -3.43 4.40
C GLY A 217 9.59 -2.40 5.43
N TRP A 218 10.83 -2.47 5.87
CA TRP A 218 11.36 -1.70 7.00
C TRP A 218 12.74 -1.13 6.66
N PRO A 219 13.25 -0.14 7.41
CA PRO A 219 14.68 0.18 7.41
C PRO A 219 15.53 -1.08 7.55
N ALA A 220 16.72 -1.08 6.95
CA ALA A 220 17.62 -2.22 7.09
C ALA A 220 18.03 -2.42 8.58
N PRO A 221 18.39 -3.64 9.01
CA PRO A 221 18.84 -3.87 10.37
C PRO A 221 20.02 -2.95 10.74
N GLY A 222 19.86 -2.17 11.81
CA GLY A 222 20.85 -1.19 12.27
C GLY A 222 20.75 0.20 11.63
N GLU A 223 19.84 0.40 10.67
CA GLU A 223 19.52 1.69 10.06
C GLU A 223 18.20 2.23 10.64
N SER A 224 18.11 3.54 10.82
CA SER A 224 16.92 4.24 11.27
C SER A 224 16.03 4.67 10.09
N LEU A 225 14.81 5.12 10.40
CA LEU A 225 13.94 5.71 9.37
C LEU A 225 14.56 6.97 8.76
N ALA A 226 15.28 7.76 9.55
CA ALA A 226 16.00 8.95 9.07
C ALA A 226 17.11 8.58 8.07
N ASP A 227 17.79 7.45 8.26
CA ASP A 227 18.79 6.97 7.30
C ASP A 227 18.14 6.56 5.97
N LEU A 228 16.98 5.90 6.05
CA LEU A 228 16.21 5.47 4.88
C LEU A 228 15.65 6.66 4.08
N THR A 229 15.22 7.73 4.76
CA THR A 229 14.64 8.91 4.10
C THR A 229 15.67 9.98 3.74
N SER A 230 16.91 9.86 4.22
CA SER A 230 17.98 10.82 3.99
C SER A 230 18.24 11.05 2.49
N GLY A 231 18.17 12.32 2.09
CA GLY A 231 18.38 12.76 0.70
C GLY A 231 17.15 12.64 -0.21
N LEU A 232 16.05 12.05 0.26
CA LEU A 232 14.77 12.06 -0.45
C LEU A 232 14.07 13.41 -0.28
N LEU A 233 13.22 13.75 -1.26
CA LEU A 233 12.49 15.01 -1.32
C LEU A 233 11.12 14.86 -0.65
N GLU A 234 10.68 15.83 0.15
CA GLU A 234 9.35 15.83 0.77
C GLU A 234 8.67 17.21 0.71
N GLY A 235 7.36 17.24 0.97
CA GLY A 235 6.58 18.48 1.09
C GLY A 235 6.77 19.45 -0.08
N ARG A 236 7.10 20.71 0.24
CA ARG A 236 7.30 21.76 -0.78
C ARG A 236 8.49 21.52 -1.70
N GLN A 237 9.53 20.81 -1.22
CA GLN A 237 10.68 20.49 -2.05
C GLN A 237 10.30 19.49 -3.15
N ALA A 238 9.52 18.46 -2.79
CA ALA A 238 8.99 17.49 -3.75
C ALA A 238 8.07 18.16 -4.78
N GLN A 239 7.21 19.10 -4.35
CA GLN A 239 6.33 19.84 -5.27
C GLN A 239 7.13 20.70 -6.27
N ALA A 240 8.14 21.44 -5.80
CA ALA A 240 8.98 22.27 -6.66
C ALA A 240 9.80 21.42 -7.64
N TRP A 241 10.37 20.31 -7.17
CA TRP A 241 11.06 19.34 -8.02
C TRP A 241 10.13 18.75 -9.08
N MET A 242 8.91 18.33 -8.69
CA MET A 242 7.94 17.78 -9.64
C MET A 242 7.55 18.80 -10.71
N SER A 243 7.34 20.06 -10.34
CA SER A 243 7.06 21.14 -11.29
C SER A 243 8.20 21.29 -12.31
N ALA A 244 9.44 21.25 -11.84
CA ALA A 244 10.61 21.31 -12.71
C ALA A 244 10.73 20.08 -13.64
N GLU A 245 10.46 18.87 -13.13
CA GLU A 245 10.49 17.65 -13.94
C GLU A 245 9.39 17.64 -15.01
N VAL A 246 8.17 18.10 -14.69
CA VAL A 246 7.10 18.25 -15.68
C VAL A 246 7.52 19.23 -16.78
N ALA A 247 8.08 20.39 -16.41
CA ALA A 247 8.54 21.38 -17.37
C ALA A 247 9.68 20.83 -18.26
N ARG A 248 10.64 20.11 -17.67
CA ARG A 248 11.76 19.47 -18.38
C ARG A 248 11.25 18.42 -19.37
N LEU A 249 10.34 17.55 -18.94
CA LEU A 249 9.76 16.50 -19.77
C LEU A 249 8.96 17.07 -20.94
N ASN A 250 8.11 18.08 -20.68
CA ASN A 250 7.40 18.79 -21.74
C ASN A 250 8.38 19.38 -22.77
N GLY A 251 9.49 19.98 -22.33
CA GLY A 251 10.52 20.52 -23.21
C GLY A 251 11.20 19.47 -24.09
N VAL A 252 11.49 18.28 -23.55
CA VAL A 252 12.04 17.15 -24.31
C VAL A 252 11.02 16.64 -25.34
N ILE A 253 9.78 16.39 -24.92
CA ILE A 253 8.72 15.90 -25.81
C ILE A 253 8.43 16.90 -26.94
N HIS A 254 8.39 18.19 -26.62
CA HIS A 254 8.20 19.24 -27.64
C HIS A 254 9.35 19.21 -28.66
N ARG A 255 10.60 19.11 -28.20
CA ARG A 255 11.77 19.02 -29.09
C ARG A 255 11.71 17.81 -30.00
N LEU A 256 11.34 16.64 -29.47
CA LEU A 256 11.20 15.40 -30.24
C LEU A 256 10.07 15.53 -31.28
N SER A 257 8.93 16.08 -30.88
CA SER A 257 7.80 16.33 -31.78
C SER A 257 8.16 17.27 -32.93
N SER A 258 8.87 18.38 -32.61
CA SER A 258 9.35 19.33 -33.61
C SER A 258 10.37 18.73 -34.58
N ARG A 259 11.22 17.80 -34.12
CA ARG A 259 12.14 17.05 -35.01
C ARG A 259 11.40 16.19 -36.02
N ARG A 260 10.24 15.61 -35.64
CA ARG A 260 9.41 14.79 -36.56
C ARG A 260 8.60 15.64 -37.54
N ALA A 261 8.15 16.83 -37.14
CA ALA A 261 7.31 17.70 -37.95
C ALA A 261 8.05 18.48 -39.07
N GLY A 262 9.39 18.52 -39.06
CA GLY A 262 10.18 19.29 -40.03
C GLY A 262 10.14 20.81 -39.79
N GLU A 263 10.50 21.62 -40.81
CA GLU A 263 10.57 23.11 -40.72
C GLU A 263 9.25 23.81 -40.36
N VAL A 264 8.12 23.10 -40.35
CA VAL A 264 6.87 23.64 -39.82
C VAL A 264 6.85 23.43 -38.30
N ALA A 265 7.64 24.24 -37.60
CA ALA A 265 7.55 24.38 -36.16
C ALA A 265 6.20 25.04 -35.83
N VAL A 266 5.16 24.22 -35.66
CA VAL A 266 3.95 24.67 -34.97
C VAL A 266 4.35 25.01 -33.54
N LEU A 267 4.29 26.30 -33.23
CA LEU A 267 4.42 26.84 -31.88
C LEU A 267 3.31 26.23 -31.03
N ASN A 268 3.60 25.09 -30.39
CA ASN A 268 2.72 24.55 -29.37
C ASN A 268 2.96 25.37 -28.10
N ASP A 269 1.91 26.05 -27.70
CA ASP A 269 1.80 27.19 -26.77
C ASP A 269 1.89 26.79 -25.28
N GLY A 270 2.76 25.82 -24.96
CA GLY A 270 2.98 25.36 -23.58
C GLY A 270 2.01 24.27 -23.12
N GLY A 271 1.38 23.56 -24.06
CA GLY A 271 0.56 22.38 -23.76
C GLY A 271 1.35 21.27 -23.07
N ARG A 272 0.67 20.54 -22.18
CA ARG A 272 1.22 19.40 -21.45
C ARG A 272 1.23 18.14 -22.32
N PHE A 273 2.21 17.26 -22.12
CA PHE A 273 2.21 15.95 -22.76
C PHE A 273 0.93 15.14 -22.45
N ALA A 274 0.46 14.38 -23.45
CA ALA A 274 -0.71 13.52 -23.30
C ALA A 274 -0.41 12.33 -22.37
N LYS A 275 -1.41 11.87 -21.60
CA LYS A 275 -1.27 10.65 -20.81
C LYS A 275 -0.96 9.47 -21.73
N GLY A 276 0.02 8.65 -21.36
CA GLY A 276 0.51 7.55 -22.17
C GLY A 276 1.38 7.99 -23.34
N VAL A 277 1.99 9.17 -23.28
CA VAL A 277 2.86 9.70 -24.35
C VAL A 277 3.93 8.68 -24.77
N ALA A 278 4.43 7.84 -23.87
CA ALA A 278 5.41 6.79 -24.21
C ALA A 278 4.94 5.84 -25.32
N ARG A 279 3.62 5.67 -25.50
CA ARG A 279 3.01 4.84 -26.56
C ARG A 279 3.02 5.50 -27.94
N GLU A 280 3.19 6.82 -27.98
CA GLU A 280 3.22 7.64 -29.21
C GLU A 280 4.66 7.99 -29.64
N LEU A 281 5.65 7.65 -28.82
CA LEU A 281 7.06 7.84 -29.12
C LEU A 281 7.61 6.66 -29.91
N HIS A 282 8.60 6.93 -30.75
CA HIS A 282 9.42 5.87 -31.31
C HIS A 282 10.24 5.24 -30.19
N ARG A 283 10.68 4.00 -30.39
CA ARG A 283 11.33 3.21 -29.33
C ARG A 283 12.61 3.87 -28.80
N ASP A 284 13.41 4.46 -29.67
CA ASP A 284 14.63 5.20 -29.34
C ASP A 284 14.35 6.44 -28.49
N GLU A 285 13.31 7.19 -28.83
CA GLU A 285 12.88 8.39 -28.08
C GLU A 285 12.30 8.02 -26.71
N ALA A 286 11.53 6.93 -26.63
CA ALA A 286 11.08 6.39 -25.35
C ALA A 286 12.29 6.02 -24.48
N ILE A 287 13.28 5.31 -25.03
CA ILE A 287 14.52 4.97 -24.31
C ILE A 287 15.24 6.24 -23.84
N GLU A 288 15.37 7.27 -24.67
CA GLU A 288 15.98 8.56 -24.29
C GLU A 288 15.30 9.17 -23.06
N ILE A 289 13.96 9.30 -23.09
CA ILE A 289 13.19 9.82 -21.96
C ILE A 289 13.35 8.94 -20.71
N PHE A 290 13.25 7.62 -20.86
CA PHE A 290 13.39 6.72 -19.71
C PHE A 290 14.76 6.81 -19.06
N HIS A 291 15.82 6.92 -19.86
CA HIS A 291 17.17 7.09 -19.34
C HIS A 291 17.37 8.45 -18.67
N GLU A 292 16.78 9.52 -19.20
CA GLU A 292 16.96 10.88 -18.69
C GLU A 292 16.11 11.21 -17.45
N PHE A 293 14.96 10.54 -17.26
CA PHE A 293 14.01 10.84 -16.18
C PHE A 293 13.86 9.70 -15.18
N PHE A 294 13.91 8.44 -15.61
CA PHE A 294 13.45 7.30 -14.79
C PHE A 294 14.56 6.27 -14.50
N ALA A 295 15.80 6.55 -14.90
CA ALA A 295 16.87 5.57 -14.76
C ALA A 295 17.22 5.28 -13.28
N PRO A 296 17.54 4.02 -12.94
CA PRO A 296 17.90 3.60 -11.58
C PRO A 296 19.02 4.39 -10.90
N HIS A 297 19.94 4.97 -11.67
CA HIS A 297 21.16 5.61 -11.17
C HIS A 297 21.04 7.12 -10.97
N LEU A 298 19.90 7.75 -11.31
CA LEU A 298 19.74 9.21 -11.23
C LEU A 298 19.91 9.75 -9.80
N ASP A 299 19.69 8.92 -8.79
CA ASP A 299 19.93 9.27 -7.39
C ASP A 299 21.40 9.08 -6.96
N TRP A 300 22.12 8.12 -7.57
CA TRP A 300 23.52 7.82 -7.22
C TRP A 300 24.49 8.93 -7.62
N VAL A 301 24.15 9.69 -8.67
CA VAL A 301 24.98 10.80 -9.17
C VAL A 301 24.97 11.99 -8.20
N ARG A 302 23.93 12.13 -7.37
CA ARG A 302 23.79 13.24 -6.41
C ARG A 302 24.51 13.02 -5.08
N GLU A 303 24.85 11.78 -4.71
CA GLU A 303 25.67 11.48 -3.51
C GLU A 303 27.17 11.83 -3.71
N THR A 304 27.60 12.11 -4.94
CA THR A 304 29.00 12.41 -5.31
C THR A 304 29.30 13.89 -5.61
N ARG A 305 28.37 14.82 -5.35
CA ARG A 305 28.56 16.28 -5.55
C ARG A 305 28.40 17.07 -4.27
#